data_AF-A0A3N5N1N7-F1
#
_entry.id   AF-A0A3N5N1N7-F1
#
_cell.length_a   1.000
_cell.length_b   1.000
_cell.length_c   1.000
_cell.angle_alpha   90.00
_cell.angle_beta   90.00
_cell.angle_gamma   90.00
#
_symmetry.space_group_name_H-M   'P 1'
#
loop_
_entity.id
_entity.type
_entity.pdbx_description
1 polymer ?
#
loop_
_entity_poly.entity_id
_entity_poly.type
_entity_poly.pdbx_seq_one_letter_code
_entity_poly.pdbx_strand_id
1 'polypeptide(L)' 'MKRLEHVSLSFRLDFDDAYQYVVAEKFDLALVSFDTDFDRTDRKRLIPADIL' A
#
# COMPACT_ATOMS: atom_id res chain seq x y z
N MET A 1 -2.98 -5.40 13.60
CA MET A 1 -3.26 -6.83 13.36
C MET A 1 -4.51 -7.00 12.50
N LYS A 2 -5.75 -6.83 13.00
CA LYS A 2 -6.98 -7.03 12.19
C LYS A 2 -7.05 -6.24 10.86
N ARG A 3 -6.66 -4.95 10.86
CA ARG A 3 -6.65 -4.13 9.62
C ARG A 3 -5.65 -4.64 8.58
N LEU A 4 -4.47 -5.05 9.05
CA LEU A 4 -3.40 -5.56 8.20
C LEU A 4 -3.81 -6.87 7.53
N GLU A 5 -4.36 -7.80 8.31
CA GLU A 5 -4.91 -9.06 7.78
C GLU A 5 -5.99 -8.80 6.73
N HIS A 6 -6.92 -7.88 7.01
CA HIS A 6 -7.97 -7.53 6.06
C HIS A 6 -7.42 -6.93 4.76
N VAL A 7 -6.45 -6.00 4.84
CA VAL A 7 -5.81 -5.39 3.66
C VAL A 7 -5.04 -6.44 2.84
N SER A 8 -4.27 -7.29 3.52
CA SER A 8 -3.53 -8.39 2.88
C SER A 8 -4.49 -9.31 2.12
N LEU A 9 -5.60 -9.73 2.72
CA LEU A 9 -6.55 -10.62 2.06
C LEU A 9 -7.36 -9.93 0.94
N SER A 10 -7.87 -8.73 1.19
CA SER A 10 -8.71 -7.99 0.22
C SER A 10 -7.93 -7.61 -1.04
N PHE A 11 -6.68 -7.18 -0.87
CA PHE A 11 -5.82 -6.76 -1.98
C PHE A 11 -4.78 -7.80 -2.37
N ARG A 12 -4.75 -8.99 -1.75
CA ARG A 12 -3.76 -10.05 -2.01
C ARG A 12 -2.30 -9.64 -1.81
N LEU A 13 -2.05 -8.66 -0.93
CA LEU A 13 -0.70 -8.22 -0.56
C LEU A 13 -0.05 -9.21 0.40
N ASP A 14 1.27 -9.36 0.32
CA ASP A 14 2.03 -10.04 1.36
C ASP A 14 2.04 -9.21 2.66
N PHE A 15 2.74 -9.71 3.68
CA PHE A 15 2.69 -9.09 5.00
C PHE A 15 3.30 -7.69 5.00
N ASP A 16 4.46 -7.52 4.37
CA ASP A 16 5.18 -6.26 4.34
C ASP A 16 4.49 -5.22 3.46
N ASP A 17 3.94 -5.60 2.31
CA ASP A 17 3.14 -4.68 1.50
C ASP A 17 1.86 -4.25 2.21
N ALA A 18 1.14 -5.19 2.83
CA ALA A 18 -0.05 -4.86 3.61
C ALA A 18 0.29 -3.96 4.80
N TYR A 19 1.44 -4.17 5.44
CA TYR A 19 1.95 -3.31 6.51
C TYR A 19 2.22 -1.90 5.98
N GLN A 20 2.95 -1.75 4.88
CA GLN A 20 3.26 -0.47 4.26
C GLN A 20 1.98 0.29 3.86
N TYR A 21 1.03 -0.41 3.23
CA TYR A 21 -0.27 0.16 2.87
C TYR A 21 -1.03 0.68 4.09
N VAL A 22 -1.12 -0.11 5.16
CA VAL A 22 -1.83 0.28 6.39
C VAL A 22 -1.15 1.45 7.08
N VAL A 23 0.18 1.54 7.06
CA VAL A 23 0.90 2.72 7.59
C VAL A 23 0.58 3.96 6.75
N ALA A 24 0.64 3.84 5.42
CA ALA A 24 0.32 4.95 4.53
C ALA A 24 -1.13 5.42 4.70
N GLU A 25 -2.08 4.51 4.85
CA GLU A 25 -3.48 4.82 5.16
C GLU A 25 -3.61 5.52 6.52
N LYS A 26 -3.00 4.98 7.58
CA LYS A 26 -3.17 5.47 8.96
C LYS A 26 -2.66 6.90 9.15
N PHE A 27 -1.61 7.27 8.43
CA PHE A 27 -0.96 8.57 8.55
C PHE A 27 -1.22 9.48 7.35
N ASP A 28 -2.13 9.08 6.45
CA ASP A 28 -2.47 9.78 5.21
C ASP A 28 -1.24 10.15 4.34
N LEU A 29 -0.33 9.18 4.17
CA LEU A 29 0.91 9.35 3.43
C LEU A 29 0.75 8.90 1.97
N ALA A 30 1.45 9.57 1.06
CA ALA A 30 1.59 9.06 -0.31
C ALA A 30 2.33 7.70 -0.28
N LEU A 31 1.80 6.72 -1.00
CA LEU A 31 2.43 5.42 -1.16
C LEU A 31 3.34 5.47 -2.39
N VAL A 32 4.65 5.55 -2.19
CA VAL A 32 5.62 5.65 -3.28
C VAL A 32 6.33 4.31 -3.42
N SER A 33 6.14 3.63 -4.54
CA SER A 33 6.71 2.30 -4.78
C SER A 33 6.81 1.98 -6.27
N PHE A 34 7.77 1.14 -6.64
CA PHE A 34 7.80 0.48 -7.95
C PHE A 34 6.97 -0.81 -7.98
N ASP A 35 6.51 -1.29 -6.83
CA ASP A 35 5.74 -2.52 -6.76
C ASP A 35 4.33 -2.33 -7.31
N THR A 36 4.06 -2.98 -8.44
CA THR A 36 2.77 -2.94 -9.13
C THR A 36 1.65 -3.62 -8.33
N ASP A 37 1.96 -4.40 -7.30
CA ASP A 37 0.96 -5.00 -6.43
C ASP A 37 0.14 -3.95 -5.65
N PHE A 38 0.61 -2.71 -5.54
CA PHE A 38 -0.22 -1.63 -5.00
C PHE A 38 -1.23 -1.06 -6.02
N ASP A 39 -1.10 -1.36 -7.31
CA ASP A 39 -2.02 -0.86 -8.36
C ASP A 39 -3.44 -1.44 -8.22
N ARG A 40 -3.58 -2.59 -7.54
CA ARG A 40 -4.87 -3.24 -7.20
C ARG A 40 -5.53 -2.70 -5.92
N THR A 41 -4.88 -1.77 -5.21
CA THR A 41 -5.42 -1.19 -3.98
C THR A 41 -6.23 0.08 -4.25
N ASP A 42 -6.97 0.55 -3.24
CA ASP A 42 -7.74 1.80 -3.32
C ASP A 42 -6.81 3.03 -3.35
N ARG A 43 -5.76 3.04 -2.52
CA ARG A 43 -4.71 4.06 -2.55
C ARG A 43 -3.67 3.68 -3.61
N LYS A 44 -3.82 4.23 -4.82
CA LYS A 44 -2.83 4.06 -5.90
C LYS A 44 -1.44 4.50 -5.45
N ARG A 45 -0.43 3.77 -5.91
CA ARG A 45 0.97 4.16 -5.71
C ARG A 45 1.36 5.29 -6.66
N LEU A 46 2.37 6.04 -6.24
CA LEU A 46 3.19 6.89 -7.10
C LEU A 46 4.50 6.16 -7.38
N ILE A 47 5.13 6.45 -8.51
CA ILE A 47 6.55 6.13 -8.71
C ILE A 47 7.41 7.31 -8.25
N PRO A 48 8.69 7.08 -7.87
CA PRO A 48 9.60 8.15 -7.48
C PRO A 48 9.68 9.31 -8.50
N ALA A 49 9.51 9.04 -9.79
CA ALA A 49 9.51 10.07 -10.84
C ALA A 49 8.29 11.01 -10.78
N ASP A 50 7.20 10.64 -10.11
CA ASP A 50 6.00 11.48 -9.98
C ASP A 50 6.16 12.57 -8.91
N ILE A 51 7.20 12.47 -8.06
CA ILE A 51 7.38 13.33 -6.87
C ILE A 51 8.74 14.03 -6.80
N LEU A 52 9.60 13.86 -7.80
CA LEU A 52 10.90 14.52 -7.95
C LEU A 52 10.83 15.62 -9.02
#